data_AF-A0A7S3SEA5-F1
#
_entry.id   AF-A0A7S3SEA5-F1
#
_cell.length_a   1.000
_cell.length_b   1.000
_cell.length_c   1.000
_cell.angle_alpha   90.00
_cell.angle_beta   90.00
_cell.angle_gamma   90.00
#
_symmetry.space_group_name_H-M   'P 1'
#
loop_
_entity.id
_entity.type
_entity.pdbx_description
1 polymer ?
#
loop_
_entity_poly.entity_id
_entity_poly.type
_entity_poly.pdbx_seq_one_letter_code
_entity_poly.pdbx_strand_id
1 'polypeptide(L)'
;GEGGGVEGEGGEGGEWTIGGGGGLTIVLSDASVPGEGEHKICAFIRSMRAAAAEAAAASRLPAGPAIHHAIHGLDADLIMLALATREPRFSIVREVQQRGGRGRRPSAGGPSFELLRVHVLREYLTKELGAGCDWSGVRHGFLPHRAIDDFVFLCFFVGNDFLPHMPALEIRDGAIDAMIALYKHAISRRELDGYITADGEVSLPRAEVLVRGLAEYERRVFESREWQAERERRAADERRGVQRRQHLEALEGE
;
A
#
# COMPACT_ATOMS: atom_id res chain seq x y z
N GLY A 1 7.61 4.98 49.56
CA GLY A 1 8.90 4.59 48.97
C GLY A 1 9.04 3.12 49.17
N GLU A 2 8.81 2.34 48.13
CA GLU A 2 9.20 0.93 48.05
C GLU A 2 9.66 0.74 46.60
N GLY A 3 10.95 0.44 46.45
CA GLY A 3 11.57 0.20 45.16
C GLY A 3 11.23 -1.21 44.69
N GLY A 4 10.54 -1.31 43.56
CA GLY A 4 10.50 -2.54 42.79
C GLY A 4 11.81 -2.67 42.02
N GLY A 5 12.62 -3.66 42.38
CA GLY A 5 13.88 -3.97 41.72
C GLY A 5 13.66 -4.29 40.24
N VAL A 6 14.50 -3.69 39.39
CA VAL A 6 14.63 -4.01 37.97
C VAL A 6 15.72 -5.08 37.88
N GLU A 7 15.33 -6.33 37.68
CA GLU A 7 16.26 -7.38 37.24
C GLU A 7 16.16 -7.48 35.72
N GLY A 8 17.16 -6.94 35.03
CA GLY A 8 17.35 -7.14 33.60
C GLY A 8 18.45 -8.17 33.38
N GLU A 9 18.09 -9.35 32.87
CA GLU A 9 19.08 -10.24 32.26
C GLU A 9 19.40 -9.69 30.86
N GLY A 10 20.60 -9.15 30.72
CA GLY A 10 21.13 -8.66 29.45
C GLY A 10 21.52 -9.82 28.54
N GLY A 11 20.60 -10.23 27.66
CA GLY A 11 20.95 -10.93 26.42
C GLY A 11 21.45 -9.93 25.38
N GLU A 12 22.52 -10.28 24.66
CA GLU A 12 23.03 -9.50 23.52
C GLU A 12 21.93 -9.32 22.46
N GLY A 13 21.20 -8.20 22.55
CA GLY A 13 20.09 -7.94 21.63
C GLY A 13 19.04 -6.94 22.10
N GLY A 14 19.34 -5.98 22.98
CA GLY A 14 18.53 -4.76 23.18
C GLY A 14 17.02 -4.92 23.48
N GLU A 15 16.55 -6.11 23.85
CA GLU A 15 15.14 -6.39 24.09
C GLU A 15 14.85 -6.26 25.58
N TRP A 16 14.21 -5.16 25.98
CA TRP A 16 13.76 -4.95 27.35
C TRP A 16 12.29 -5.29 27.47
N THR A 17 11.97 -6.33 28.23
CA THR A 17 10.59 -6.68 28.62
C THR A 17 10.23 -5.91 29.88
N ILE A 18 9.37 -4.89 29.75
CA ILE A 18 8.80 -4.23 30.91
C ILE A 18 7.56 -5.03 31.32
N GLY A 19 7.64 -5.73 32.45
CA GLY A 19 6.52 -6.49 33.00
C GLY A 19 5.34 -5.57 33.35
N GLY A 20 4.28 -5.60 32.54
CA GLY A 20 3.02 -4.91 32.84
C GLY A 20 2.12 -5.80 33.71
N GLY A 21 1.53 -5.25 34.76
CA GLY A 21 0.52 -5.97 35.53
C GLY A 21 -0.69 -6.36 34.67
N GLY A 22 -1.15 -7.61 34.76
CA GLY A 22 -2.40 -8.08 34.14
C GLY A 22 -2.27 -8.91 32.85
N GLY A 23 -1.11 -9.49 32.54
CA GLY A 23 -0.91 -10.32 31.33
C GLY A 23 -0.56 -9.53 30.07
N LEU A 24 -0.10 -8.28 30.24
CA LEU A 24 0.38 -7.42 29.15
C LEU A 24 1.91 -7.47 29.10
N THR A 25 2.44 -7.93 27.96
CA THR A 25 3.88 -7.85 27.66
C THR A 25 4.17 -6.56 26.92
N ILE A 26 5.06 -5.73 27.47
CA ILE A 26 5.52 -4.48 26.84
C ILE A 26 6.95 -4.71 26.33
N VAL A 27 7.14 -4.50 25.03
CA VAL A 27 8.44 -4.59 24.35
C VAL A 27 8.78 -3.19 23.81
N LEU A 28 10.00 -2.72 24.10
CA LEU A 28 10.52 -1.45 23.59
C LEU A 28 11.69 -1.70 22.64
N SER A 29 11.57 -1.23 21.40
CA SER A 29 12.68 -1.18 20.44
C SER A 29 12.93 0.26 20.04
N ASP A 30 13.87 0.91 20.72
CA ASP A 30 14.17 2.32 20.55
C ASP A 30 15.08 2.60 19.32
N ALA A 31 15.58 3.83 19.23
CA ALA A 31 16.47 4.28 18.15
C ALA A 31 17.89 3.68 18.22
N SER A 32 18.26 3.00 19.32
CA SER A 32 19.55 2.31 19.41
C SER A 32 19.57 1.00 18.59
N VAL A 33 18.39 0.42 18.32
CA VAL A 33 18.23 -0.77 17.49
C VAL A 33 18.07 -0.37 16.02
N PRO A 34 18.99 -0.78 15.13
CA PRO A 34 18.94 -0.44 13.70
C PRO A 34 17.66 -0.89 13.01
N GLY A 35 17.22 -0.10 12.03
CA GLY A 35 16.06 -0.38 11.19
C GLY A 35 14.88 0.55 11.47
N GLU A 36 14.07 0.78 10.43
CA GLU A 36 12.87 1.61 10.50
C GLU A 36 11.80 0.96 11.39
N GLY A 37 11.06 1.78 12.13
CA GLY A 37 10.10 1.30 13.13
C GLY A 37 9.06 0.33 12.56
N GLU A 38 8.48 0.64 11.40
CA GLU A 38 7.49 -0.23 10.74
C GLU A 38 8.08 -1.58 10.30
N HIS A 39 9.30 -1.58 9.77
CA HIS A 39 10.01 -2.80 9.38
C HIS A 39 10.38 -3.66 10.60
N LYS A 40 10.78 -3.04 11.71
CA LYS A 40 11.01 -3.74 12.99
C LYS A 40 9.73 -4.41 13.50
N ILE A 41 8.59 -3.71 13.43
CA ILE A 41 7.29 -4.28 13.81
C ILE A 41 6.92 -5.45 12.88
N CYS A 42 7.07 -5.30 11.57
CA CYS A 42 6.78 -6.39 10.64
C CYS A 42 7.69 -7.60 10.85
N ALA A 43 8.97 -7.40 11.17
CA ALA A 43 9.89 -8.47 11.53
C ALA A 43 9.44 -9.21 12.78
N PHE A 44 9.01 -8.48 13.81
CA PHE A 44 8.46 -9.05 15.04
C PHE A 44 7.17 -9.86 14.80
N ILE A 45 6.24 -9.35 13.98
CA ILE A 45 5.02 -10.09 13.63
C ILE A 45 5.37 -11.41 12.90
N ARG A 46 6.34 -11.37 11.97
CA ARG A 46 6.79 -12.57 11.27
C ARG A 46 7.43 -13.59 12.20
N SER A 47 8.23 -13.17 13.17
CA SER A 47 8.85 -14.09 14.15
C SER A 47 7.79 -14.74 15.05
N MET A 48 6.80 -13.97 15.52
CA MET A 48 5.67 -14.50 16.28
C MET A 48 4.90 -15.57 15.50
N ARG A 49 4.62 -15.31 14.22
CA ARG A 49 3.93 -16.28 13.36
C ARG A 49 4.78 -17.55 13.15
N ALA A 50 6.07 -17.41 12.93
CA ALA A 50 6.98 -18.55 12.77
C ALA A 50 7.00 -19.43 14.03
N ALA A 51 7.14 -18.82 15.21
CA ALA A 51 7.10 -19.52 16.49
C ALA A 51 5.75 -20.23 16.73
N ALA A 52 4.63 -19.57 16.40
CA ALA A 52 3.31 -20.18 16.51
C ALA A 52 3.14 -21.38 15.56
N ALA A 53 3.67 -21.30 14.34
CA ALA A 53 3.64 -22.39 13.37
C ALA A 53 4.48 -23.59 13.84
N GLU A 54 5.67 -23.34 14.40
CA GLU A 54 6.53 -24.37 14.97
C GLU A 54 5.86 -25.07 16.17
N ALA A 55 5.25 -24.30 17.08
CA ALA A 55 4.52 -24.85 18.22
C ALA A 55 3.30 -25.69 17.79
N ALA A 56 2.58 -25.25 16.75
CA ALA A 56 1.47 -26.03 16.18
C ALA A 56 1.97 -27.34 15.55
N ALA A 57 3.08 -27.29 14.80
CA ALA A 57 3.69 -28.48 14.20
C ALA A 57 4.16 -29.48 15.27
N ALA A 58 4.75 -28.99 16.36
CA ALA A 58 5.23 -29.82 17.47
C ALA A 58 4.09 -30.46 18.28
N SER A 59 3.00 -29.74 18.51
CA SER A 59 1.90 -30.21 19.37
C SER A 59 0.91 -31.16 18.68
N ARG A 60 0.93 -31.26 17.33
CA ARG A 60 -0.09 -31.98 16.51
C ARG A 60 -1.54 -31.57 16.80
N LEU A 61 -1.73 -30.47 17.52
CA LEU A 61 -3.03 -29.90 17.83
C LEU A 61 -3.38 -28.82 16.80
N PRO A 62 -4.68 -28.52 16.59
CA PRO A 62 -5.05 -27.38 15.78
C PRO A 62 -4.38 -26.12 16.31
N ALA A 63 -3.87 -25.29 15.41
CA ALA A 63 -3.35 -23.99 15.78
C ALA A 63 -4.42 -23.20 16.56
N GLY A 64 -3.99 -22.50 17.61
CA GLY A 64 -4.87 -21.66 18.42
C GLY A 64 -5.55 -20.55 17.59
N PRO A 65 -6.47 -19.78 18.20
CA PRO A 65 -7.15 -18.69 17.50
C PRO A 65 -6.12 -17.69 16.96
N ALA A 66 -6.32 -17.25 15.72
CA ALA A 66 -5.42 -16.29 15.08
C ALA A 66 -5.35 -14.98 15.87
N ILE A 67 -4.13 -14.50 16.10
CA ILE A 67 -3.84 -13.23 16.75
C ILE A 67 -4.38 -12.09 15.89
N HIS A 68 -5.00 -11.09 16.52
CA HIS A 68 -5.39 -9.86 15.85
C HIS A 68 -4.29 -8.82 16.05
N HIS A 69 -3.57 -8.50 14.97
CA HIS A 69 -2.55 -7.46 14.95
C HIS A 69 -3.17 -6.09 14.67
N ALA A 70 -2.76 -5.08 15.44
CA ALA A 70 -3.14 -3.69 15.21
C ALA A 70 -1.89 -2.81 15.21
N ILE A 71 -1.69 -2.01 14.15
CA ILE A 71 -0.60 -1.01 14.07
C ILE A 71 -1.21 0.38 14.04
N HIS A 72 -0.64 1.30 14.81
CA HIS A 72 -0.97 2.72 14.74
C HIS A 72 0.08 3.45 13.89
N GLY A 73 -0.36 4.21 12.89
CA GLY A 73 0.54 5.04 12.08
C GLY A 73 -0.14 5.65 10.86
N LEU A 74 0.40 6.77 10.36
CA LEU A 74 -0.20 7.55 9.28
C LEU A 74 0.29 7.13 7.88
N ASP A 75 1.40 6.40 7.82
CA ASP A 75 2.10 6.10 6.57
C ASP A 75 1.30 5.15 5.69
N ALA A 76 1.27 5.44 4.39
CA ALA A 76 0.55 4.64 3.39
C ALA A 76 1.15 3.23 3.28
N ASP A 77 2.46 3.12 3.48
CA ASP A 77 3.25 1.90 3.35
C ASP A 77 2.82 0.82 4.35
N LEU A 78 2.27 1.23 5.50
CA LEU A 78 1.67 0.31 6.47
C LEU A 78 0.58 -0.58 5.85
N ILE A 79 -0.15 -0.11 4.84
CA ILE A 79 -1.15 -0.93 4.14
C ILE A 79 -0.46 -2.05 3.36
N MET A 80 0.58 -1.71 2.61
CA MET A 80 1.34 -2.67 1.81
C MET A 80 2.09 -3.66 2.70
N LEU A 81 2.74 -3.17 3.75
CA LEU A 81 3.40 -3.99 4.76
C LEU A 81 2.42 -4.94 5.45
N ALA A 82 1.24 -4.45 5.87
CA ALA A 82 0.22 -5.30 6.47
C ALA A 82 -0.30 -6.37 5.49
N LEU A 83 -0.47 -6.03 4.21
CA LEU A 83 -0.79 -7.01 3.17
C LEU A 83 0.33 -8.06 3.01
N ALA A 84 1.59 -7.66 3.03
CA ALA A 84 2.75 -8.55 2.90
C ALA A 84 2.94 -9.49 4.10
N THR A 85 2.47 -9.14 5.31
CA THR A 85 2.55 -10.06 6.48
C THR A 85 1.75 -11.35 6.31
N ARG A 86 0.75 -11.34 5.42
CA ARG A 86 -0.26 -12.42 5.24
C ARG A 86 -0.98 -12.82 6.54
N GLU A 87 -1.03 -11.93 7.54
CA GLU A 87 -1.81 -12.19 8.76
C GLU A 87 -3.32 -12.18 8.47
N PRO A 88 -4.08 -13.15 8.99
CA PRO A 88 -5.51 -13.28 8.71
C PRO A 88 -6.33 -12.18 9.40
N ARG A 89 -5.83 -11.61 10.51
CA ARG A 89 -6.50 -10.56 11.27
C ARG A 89 -5.53 -9.42 11.54
N PHE A 90 -5.61 -8.40 10.69
CA PHE A 90 -4.77 -7.21 10.80
C PHE A 90 -5.63 -5.95 10.68
N SER A 91 -5.33 -4.93 11.47
CA SER A 91 -5.93 -3.61 11.38
C SER A 91 -4.90 -2.49 11.50
N ILE A 92 -5.15 -1.38 10.82
CA ILE A 92 -4.34 -0.17 10.92
C ILE A 92 -5.22 0.91 11.54
N VAL A 93 -4.72 1.55 12.60
CA VAL A 93 -5.35 2.66 13.27
C VAL A 93 -4.66 3.93 12.81
N ARG A 94 -5.44 4.90 12.32
CA ARG A 94 -4.92 6.19 11.85
C ARG A 94 -5.62 7.33 12.55
N GLU A 95 -4.90 8.39 12.87
CA GLU A 95 -5.53 9.65 13.25
C GLU A 95 -6.14 10.32 12.02
N VAL A 96 -7.40 10.75 12.15
CA VAL A 96 -8.09 11.53 11.12
C VAL A 96 -7.41 12.89 11.04
N GLN A 97 -6.63 13.09 9.98
CA GLN A 97 -6.10 14.42 9.70
C GLN A 97 -7.27 15.35 9.37
N GLN A 98 -7.57 16.28 10.26
CA GLN A 98 -8.54 17.33 9.97
C GLN A 98 -7.99 18.21 8.83
N ARG A 99 -8.36 17.89 7.59
CA ARG A 99 -8.14 18.74 6.43
C ARG A 99 -8.99 20.00 6.61
N GLY A 100 -8.42 21.04 7.22
CA GLY A 100 -9.13 22.29 7.47
C GLY A 100 -8.18 23.46 7.68
N GLY A 101 -8.33 24.49 6.86
CA GLY A 101 -7.46 25.67 6.76
C GLY A 101 -7.08 26.35 8.07
N ARG A 102 -5.99 27.13 8.01
CA ARG A 102 -5.49 28.03 9.05
C ARG A 102 -6.66 28.63 9.86
N GLY A 103 -6.89 28.12 11.08
CA GLY A 103 -7.85 28.72 12.03
C GLY A 103 -8.93 27.81 12.64
N ARG A 104 -9.04 26.53 12.27
CA ARG A 104 -10.03 25.64 12.91
C ARG A 104 -9.47 25.10 14.24
N ARG A 105 -10.03 25.55 15.37
CA ARG A 105 -9.68 25.07 16.71
C ARG A 105 -9.83 23.54 16.79
N PRO A 106 -8.94 22.82 17.49
CA PRO A 106 -9.13 21.39 17.74
C PRO A 106 -10.49 21.17 18.42
N SER A 107 -11.26 20.21 17.90
CA SER A 107 -12.56 19.83 18.46
C SER A 107 -12.38 19.44 19.93
N ALA A 108 -13.30 19.88 20.80
CA ALA A 108 -13.28 19.60 22.24
C ALA A 108 -13.35 18.10 22.61
N GLY A 109 -13.51 17.20 21.63
CA GLY A 109 -13.65 15.74 21.79
C GLY A 109 -12.39 14.90 21.57
N GLY A 110 -11.19 15.50 21.47
CA GLY A 110 -9.94 14.77 21.24
C GLY A 110 -9.71 14.35 19.79
N PRO A 111 -8.61 13.62 19.50
CA PRO A 111 -8.30 13.13 18.15
C PRO A 111 -9.34 12.08 17.72
N SER A 112 -9.77 12.17 16.47
CA SER A 112 -10.62 11.16 15.84
C SER A 112 -9.74 10.10 15.17
N PHE A 113 -10.15 8.84 15.21
CA PHE A 113 -9.39 7.74 14.62
C PHE A 113 -10.21 7.02 13.54
N GLU A 114 -9.51 6.59 12.50
CA GLU A 114 -9.99 5.70 11.45
C GLU A 114 -9.37 4.31 11.64
N LEU A 115 -10.19 3.27 11.46
CA LEU A 115 -9.78 1.87 11.55
C LEU A 115 -9.87 1.22 10.17
N LEU A 116 -8.73 0.92 9.58
CA LEU A 116 -8.65 0.15 8.34
C LEU A 116 -8.49 -1.34 8.65
N ARG A 117 -9.48 -2.13 8.27
CA ARG A 117 -9.45 -3.60 8.40
C ARG A 117 -8.81 -4.22 7.17
N VAL A 118 -7.53 -4.58 7.28
CA VAL A 118 -6.74 -5.12 6.16
C VAL A 118 -7.29 -6.46 5.68
N HIS A 119 -7.85 -7.28 6.57
CA HIS A 119 -8.49 -8.55 6.19
C HIS A 119 -9.70 -8.34 5.27
N VAL A 120 -10.49 -7.28 5.47
CA VAL A 120 -11.58 -6.91 4.55
C VAL A 120 -11.03 -6.43 3.21
N LEU A 121 -9.96 -5.62 3.23
CA LEU A 121 -9.27 -5.20 2.00
C LEU A 121 -8.79 -6.40 1.17
N ARG A 122 -8.24 -7.44 1.81
CA ARG A 122 -7.84 -8.69 1.11
C ARG A 122 -9.02 -9.35 0.40
N GLU A 123 -10.20 -9.36 0.99
CA GLU A 123 -11.40 -9.93 0.36
C GLU A 123 -11.78 -9.14 -0.90
N TYR A 124 -11.72 -7.81 -0.85
CA TYR A 124 -11.96 -6.97 -2.01
C TYR A 124 -10.91 -7.18 -3.10
N LEU A 125 -9.62 -7.18 -2.75
CA LEU A 125 -8.53 -7.43 -3.70
C LEU A 125 -8.63 -8.83 -4.33
N THR A 126 -9.02 -9.84 -3.54
CA THR A 126 -9.23 -11.21 -4.06
C THR A 126 -10.31 -11.23 -5.15
N LYS A 127 -11.42 -10.51 -4.92
CA LYS A 127 -12.49 -10.39 -5.93
C LYS A 127 -12.02 -9.63 -7.15
N GLU A 128 -11.33 -8.50 -6.96
CA GLU A 128 -10.88 -7.63 -8.05
C GLU A 128 -9.85 -8.31 -8.95
N LEU A 129 -8.85 -8.98 -8.36
CA LEU A 129 -7.79 -9.69 -9.08
C LEU A 129 -8.29 -10.99 -9.73
N GLY A 130 -9.26 -11.65 -9.11
CA GLY A 130 -9.81 -12.92 -9.62
C GLY A 130 -10.87 -12.72 -10.71
N ALA A 131 -11.72 -11.69 -10.61
CA ALA A 131 -12.86 -11.53 -11.50
C ALA A 131 -12.46 -11.09 -12.92
N GLY A 132 -13.08 -11.72 -13.93
CA GLY A 132 -12.91 -11.35 -15.34
C GLY A 132 -11.53 -11.69 -15.92
N CYS A 133 -10.80 -12.63 -15.34
CA CYS A 133 -9.48 -13.05 -15.77
C CYS A 133 -9.40 -14.57 -15.91
N ASP A 134 -8.80 -15.06 -17.01
CA ASP A 134 -8.58 -16.50 -17.24
C ASP A 134 -7.24 -16.93 -16.62
N TRP A 135 -7.31 -17.47 -15.41
CA TRP A 135 -6.14 -17.99 -14.69
C TRP A 135 -5.72 -19.40 -15.12
N SER A 136 -6.37 -20.02 -16.11
CA SER A 136 -6.04 -21.40 -16.54
C SER A 136 -4.64 -21.54 -17.14
N GLY A 137 -4.05 -20.44 -17.62
CA GLY A 137 -2.66 -20.41 -18.11
C GLY A 137 -1.61 -20.32 -17.01
N VAL A 138 -2.02 -20.00 -15.78
CA VAL A 138 -1.12 -19.80 -14.64
C VAL A 138 -0.97 -21.10 -13.86
N ARG A 139 0.27 -21.48 -13.53
CA ARG A 139 0.54 -22.68 -12.73
C ARG A 139 -0.25 -22.62 -11.40
N HIS A 140 -0.99 -23.69 -11.11
CA HIS A 140 -1.88 -23.84 -9.94
C HIS A 140 -3.12 -22.91 -9.92
N GLY A 141 -3.41 -22.21 -11.02
CA GLY A 141 -4.57 -21.33 -11.13
C GLY A 141 -4.51 -20.13 -10.19
N PHE A 142 -5.68 -19.55 -9.90
CA PHE A 142 -5.79 -18.36 -9.04
C PHE A 142 -5.59 -18.70 -7.56
N LEU A 143 -4.56 -18.09 -6.97
CA LEU A 143 -4.17 -18.19 -5.57
C LEU A 143 -4.23 -16.77 -4.97
N PRO A 144 -5.26 -16.45 -4.15
CA PRO A 144 -5.49 -15.08 -3.67
C PRO A 144 -4.29 -14.45 -2.98
N HIS A 145 -3.58 -15.21 -2.13
CA HIS A 145 -2.43 -14.70 -1.40
C HIS A 145 -1.28 -14.32 -2.33
N ARG A 146 -0.99 -15.12 -3.37
CA ARG A 146 0.07 -14.82 -4.35
C ARG A 146 -0.28 -13.65 -5.26
N ALA A 147 -1.56 -13.54 -5.66
CA ALA A 147 -2.04 -12.40 -6.42
C ALA A 147 -1.95 -11.09 -5.62
N ILE A 148 -2.21 -11.15 -4.31
CA ILE A 148 -2.04 -9.99 -3.42
C ILE A 148 -0.55 -9.62 -3.25
N ASP A 149 0.36 -10.59 -3.18
CA ASP A 149 1.80 -10.30 -3.14
C ASP A 149 2.26 -9.61 -4.44
N ASP A 150 1.79 -10.10 -5.59
CA ASP A 150 2.02 -9.44 -6.88
C ASP A 150 1.45 -8.03 -6.87
N PHE A 151 0.23 -7.82 -6.37
CA PHE A 151 -0.38 -6.49 -6.23
C PHE A 151 0.46 -5.52 -5.38
N VAL A 152 1.04 -5.99 -4.27
CA VAL A 152 1.98 -5.19 -3.47
C VAL A 152 3.19 -4.79 -4.31
N PHE A 153 3.74 -5.71 -5.09
CA PHE A 153 4.83 -5.42 -6.02
C PHE A 153 4.42 -4.45 -7.15
N LEU A 154 3.20 -4.55 -7.69
CA LEU A 154 2.68 -3.59 -8.68
C LEU A 154 2.66 -2.16 -8.12
N CYS A 155 2.31 -2.02 -6.84
CA CYS A 155 2.23 -0.71 -6.20
C CYS A 155 3.60 -0.02 -6.09
N PHE A 156 4.72 -0.76 -6.12
CA PHE A 156 6.05 -0.15 -6.18
C PHE A 156 6.24 0.70 -7.44
N PHE A 157 5.58 0.37 -8.56
CA PHE A 157 5.65 1.18 -9.79
C PHE A 157 4.78 2.44 -9.73
N VAL A 158 3.72 2.44 -8.94
CA VAL A 158 2.84 3.62 -8.77
C VAL A 158 3.54 4.68 -7.94
N GLY A 159 4.28 4.27 -6.91
CA GLY A 159 5.11 5.15 -6.11
C GLY A 159 5.56 4.47 -4.83
N ASN A 160 6.81 4.71 -4.46
CA ASN A 160 7.38 4.34 -3.17
C ASN A 160 8.54 5.29 -2.87
N ASP A 161 9.01 5.30 -1.63
CA ASP A 161 10.05 6.24 -1.17
C ASP A 161 11.45 5.95 -1.75
N PHE A 162 11.65 4.79 -2.38
CA PHE A 162 12.96 4.33 -2.86
C PHE A 162 13.15 4.49 -4.37
N LEU A 163 12.06 4.54 -5.14
CA LEU A 163 12.10 4.66 -6.60
C LEU A 163 11.59 6.04 -7.03
N PRO A 164 12.20 6.66 -8.06
CA PRO A 164 11.64 7.86 -8.67
C PRO A 164 10.20 7.59 -9.15
N HIS A 165 9.27 8.49 -8.81
CA HIS A 165 7.89 8.39 -9.31
C HIS A 165 7.87 8.43 -10.84
N MET A 166 7.16 7.49 -11.46
CA MET A 166 6.95 7.53 -12.90
C MET A 166 5.91 8.62 -13.24
N PRO A 167 6.25 9.62 -14.07
CA PRO A 167 5.36 10.76 -14.34
C PRO A 167 3.99 10.37 -14.91
N ALA A 168 3.88 9.20 -15.55
CA ALA A 168 2.65 8.69 -16.14
C ALA A 168 1.74 7.93 -15.15
N LEU A 169 2.20 7.60 -13.95
CA LEU A 169 1.42 6.89 -12.93
C LEU A 169 1.23 7.76 -11.70
N GLU A 170 0.13 8.49 -11.65
CA GLU A 170 -0.33 9.15 -10.42
C GLU A 170 -1.54 8.41 -9.85
N ILE A 171 -1.57 8.18 -8.54
CA ILE A 171 -2.73 7.54 -7.87
C ILE A 171 -4.02 8.31 -8.17
N ARG A 172 -3.94 9.65 -8.26
CA ARG A 172 -5.09 10.52 -8.58
C ARG A 172 -5.63 10.31 -9.99
N ASP A 173 -4.79 9.84 -10.90
CA ASP A 173 -5.14 9.56 -12.30
C ASP A 173 -5.57 8.08 -12.51
N GLY A 174 -5.78 7.32 -11.43
CA GLY A 174 -6.20 5.92 -11.51
C GLY A 174 -5.07 4.93 -11.81
N ALA A 175 -3.83 5.25 -11.42
CA ALA A 175 -2.67 4.39 -11.65
C ALA A 175 -2.83 2.97 -11.09
N ILE A 176 -3.49 2.80 -9.93
CA ILE A 176 -3.72 1.48 -9.33
C ILE A 176 -4.64 0.64 -10.23
N ASP A 177 -5.74 1.23 -10.72
CA ASP A 177 -6.66 0.56 -11.63
C ASP A 177 -5.98 0.19 -12.94
N ALA A 178 -5.12 1.07 -13.47
CA ALA A 178 -4.31 0.81 -14.65
C ALA A 178 -3.35 -0.37 -14.44
N MET A 179 -2.66 -0.43 -13.30
CA MET A 179 -1.75 -1.53 -12.97
C MET A 179 -2.50 -2.86 -12.80
N ILE A 180 -3.66 -2.86 -12.14
CA ILE A 180 -4.52 -4.04 -12.02
C ILE A 180 -4.98 -4.50 -13.41
N ALA A 181 -5.43 -3.58 -14.25
CA ALA A 181 -5.87 -3.89 -15.61
C ALA A 181 -4.73 -4.48 -16.46
N LEU A 182 -3.52 -3.92 -16.36
CA LEU A 182 -2.34 -4.41 -17.06
C LEU A 182 -1.97 -5.83 -16.61
N TYR A 183 -1.96 -6.07 -15.30
CA TYR A 183 -1.72 -7.39 -14.73
C TYR A 183 -2.73 -8.43 -15.22
N LYS A 184 -4.03 -8.11 -15.15
CA LYS A 184 -5.11 -8.98 -15.63
C LYS A 184 -5.01 -9.22 -17.14
N HIS A 185 -4.59 -8.23 -17.92
CA HIS A 185 -4.37 -8.37 -19.35
C HIS A 185 -3.23 -9.36 -19.64
N ALA A 186 -2.08 -9.21 -18.97
CA ALA A 186 -0.92 -10.09 -19.13
C ALA A 186 -1.23 -11.55 -18.79
N ILE A 187 -2.02 -11.79 -17.73
CA ILE A 187 -2.52 -13.13 -17.38
C ILE A 187 -3.45 -13.66 -18.47
N SER A 188 -4.46 -12.88 -18.87
CA SER A 188 -5.49 -13.34 -19.81
C SER A 188 -4.93 -13.59 -21.23
N ARG A 189 -3.87 -12.89 -21.61
CA ARG A 189 -3.14 -13.13 -22.87
C ARG A 189 -2.13 -14.28 -22.80
N ARG A 190 -2.01 -14.95 -21.65
CA ARG A 190 -1.06 -16.04 -21.39
C ARG A 190 0.41 -15.60 -21.55
N GLU A 191 0.70 -14.34 -21.27
CA GLU A 191 2.08 -13.83 -21.22
C GLU A 191 2.74 -14.15 -19.87
N LEU A 192 1.93 -14.31 -18.83
CA LEU A 192 2.36 -14.76 -17.51
C LEU A 192 1.94 -16.22 -17.30
N ASP A 193 2.93 -17.09 -17.09
CA ASP A 193 2.76 -18.51 -16.77
C ASP A 193 2.69 -18.78 -15.24
N GLY A 194 2.89 -17.73 -14.44
CA GLY A 194 3.06 -17.77 -13.00
C GLY A 194 2.96 -16.38 -12.38
N TYR A 195 2.98 -16.35 -11.05
CA TYR A 195 3.07 -15.12 -10.27
C TYR A 195 4.45 -14.45 -10.47
N ILE A 196 4.47 -13.13 -10.39
CA ILE A 196 5.68 -12.32 -10.54
C ILE A 196 6.58 -12.47 -9.32
N THR A 197 5.96 -12.57 -8.15
CA THR A 197 6.64 -12.65 -6.86
C THR A 197 6.48 -14.03 -6.22
N ALA A 198 7.52 -14.41 -5.48
CA ALA A 198 7.55 -15.63 -4.69
C ALA A 198 8.34 -15.38 -3.40
N ASP A 199 7.62 -15.12 -2.31
CA ASP A 199 8.21 -15.04 -0.96
C ASP A 199 9.37 -14.05 -0.83
N GLY A 200 9.23 -12.90 -1.49
CA GLY A 200 10.23 -11.82 -1.52
C GLY A 200 11.09 -11.82 -2.78
N GLU A 201 11.14 -12.92 -3.52
CA GLU A 201 11.89 -13.01 -4.78
C GLU A 201 11.04 -12.57 -5.96
N VAL A 202 11.65 -11.80 -6.88
CA VAL A 202 10.99 -11.29 -8.09
C VAL A 202 11.48 -12.04 -9.31
N SER A 203 10.55 -12.62 -10.07
CA SER A 203 10.83 -13.23 -11.37
C SER A 203 11.00 -12.14 -12.42
N LEU A 204 12.24 -11.72 -12.67
CA LEU A 204 12.56 -10.67 -13.66
C LEU A 204 11.93 -10.90 -15.05
N PRO A 205 11.90 -12.13 -15.62
CA PRO A 205 11.24 -12.35 -16.91
C PRO A 205 9.73 -12.01 -16.91
N ARG A 206 9.06 -12.23 -15.77
CA ARG A 206 7.63 -11.91 -15.60
C ARG A 206 7.43 -10.42 -15.29
N ALA A 207 8.33 -9.83 -14.51
CA ALA A 207 8.34 -8.40 -14.29
C ALA A 207 8.56 -7.62 -15.60
N GLU A 208 9.40 -8.13 -16.53
CA GLU A 208 9.63 -7.53 -17.84
C GLU A 208 8.34 -7.41 -18.66
N VAL A 209 7.47 -8.42 -18.62
CA VAL A 209 6.16 -8.39 -19.30
C VAL A 209 5.35 -7.18 -18.84
N LEU A 210 5.31 -6.93 -17.52
CA LEU A 210 4.63 -5.76 -16.98
C LEU A 210 5.31 -4.46 -17.37
N VAL A 211 6.63 -4.37 -17.26
CA VAL A 211 7.37 -3.16 -17.61
C VAL A 211 7.15 -2.79 -19.08
N ARG A 212 7.10 -3.78 -19.98
CA ARG A 212 6.78 -3.56 -21.39
C ARG A 212 5.35 -3.04 -21.58
N GLY A 213 4.39 -3.65 -20.92
CA GLY A 213 3.00 -3.19 -20.94
C GLY A 213 2.83 -1.78 -20.38
N LEU A 214 3.62 -1.45 -19.36
CA LEU A 214 3.65 -0.14 -18.74
C LEU A 214 4.27 0.93 -19.65
N ALA A 215 5.31 0.59 -20.40
CA ALA A 215 5.89 1.49 -21.41
C ALA A 215 4.86 1.83 -22.52
N GLU A 216 3.99 0.90 -22.89
CA GLU A 216 2.89 1.17 -23.82
C GLU A 216 1.81 2.05 -23.19
N TYR A 217 1.47 1.82 -21.92
CA TYR A 217 0.53 2.65 -21.17
C TYR A 217 1.05 4.09 -21.03
N GLU A 218 2.32 4.24 -20.63
CA GLU A 218 2.99 5.53 -20.49
C GLU A 218 2.92 6.34 -21.80
N ARG A 219 3.22 5.71 -22.94
CA ARG A 219 3.10 6.35 -24.26
C ARG A 219 1.71 6.91 -24.50
N ARG A 220 0.66 6.12 -24.20
CA ARG A 220 -0.75 6.54 -24.38
C ARG A 220 -1.12 7.69 -23.44
N VAL A 221 -0.64 7.66 -22.20
CA VAL A 221 -0.88 8.73 -21.23
C VAL A 221 -0.25 10.04 -21.70
N PHE A 222 0.99 10.00 -22.19
CA PHE A 222 1.64 11.19 -22.75
C PHE A 222 0.89 11.75 -23.96
N GLU A 223 0.53 10.91 -24.93
CA GLU A 223 -0.27 11.33 -26.10
C GLU A 223 -1.61 11.97 -25.68
N SER A 224 -2.29 11.38 -24.68
CA SER A 224 -3.55 11.91 -24.16
C SER A 224 -3.38 13.27 -23.48
N ARG A 225 -2.32 13.43 -22.67
CA ARG A 225 -2.01 14.69 -21.97
C ARG A 225 -1.63 15.80 -22.95
N GLU A 226 -0.86 15.49 -23.98
CA GLU A 226 -0.53 16.44 -25.05
C GLU A 226 -1.79 16.91 -25.79
N TRP A 227 -2.66 15.97 -26.17
CA TRP A 227 -3.93 16.28 -26.84
C TRP A 227 -4.84 17.16 -25.97
N GLN A 228 -4.96 16.85 -24.68
CA GLN A 228 -5.74 17.65 -23.73
C GLN A 228 -5.16 19.06 -23.59
N ALA A 229 -3.84 19.18 -23.41
CA ALA A 229 -3.17 20.47 -23.30
C ALA A 229 -3.32 21.31 -24.57
N GLU A 230 -3.28 20.70 -25.76
CA GLU A 230 -3.50 21.42 -27.02
C GLU A 230 -4.94 21.92 -27.13
N ARG A 231 -5.94 21.09 -26.77
CA ARG A 231 -7.34 21.50 -26.76
C ARG A 231 -7.60 22.66 -25.79
N GLU A 232 -7.00 22.61 -24.61
CA GLU A 232 -7.12 23.68 -23.61
C GLU A 232 -6.48 24.98 -24.10
N ARG A 233 -5.31 24.92 -24.73
CA ARG A 233 -4.66 26.10 -25.34
C ARG A 233 -5.54 26.71 -26.43
N ARG A 234 -6.07 25.90 -27.35
CA ARG A 234 -6.98 26.38 -28.41
C ARG A 234 -8.22 27.04 -27.83
N ALA A 235 -8.87 26.42 -26.84
CA ALA A 235 -10.03 27.00 -26.16
C ALA A 235 -9.69 28.27 -25.36
N ALA A 236 -8.48 28.39 -24.81
CA ALA A 236 -8.03 29.60 -24.13
C ALA A 236 -7.78 30.75 -25.12
N ASP A 237 -7.18 30.46 -26.28
CA ASP A 237 -6.93 31.45 -27.33
C ASP A 237 -8.22 31.95 -27.97
N GLU A 238 -9.19 31.06 -28.22
CA GLU A 238 -10.54 31.42 -28.67
C GLU A 238 -11.24 32.36 -27.68
N ARG A 239 -11.21 32.03 -26.38
CA ARG A 239 -11.78 32.87 -25.31
C ARG A 239 -11.13 34.26 -25.25
N ARG A 240 -9.80 34.33 -25.35
CA ARG A 240 -9.05 35.59 -25.42
C ARG A 240 -9.36 36.38 -26.69
N GLY A 241 -9.60 35.70 -27.82
CA GLY A 241 -9.99 36.31 -29.09
C GLY A 241 -11.40 36.90 -29.05
N VAL A 242 -12.36 36.20 -28.43
CA VAL A 242 -13.72 36.70 -28.20
C VAL A 242 -13.72 37.92 -27.28
N GLN A 243 -13.01 37.85 -26.14
CA GLN A 243 -12.89 38.99 -25.21
C GLN A 243 -12.25 40.22 -25.87
N ARG A 244 -11.21 40.04 -26.69
CA ARG A 244 -10.58 41.16 -27.42
C ARG A 244 -11.52 41.82 -28.43
N ARG A 245 -12.32 41.04 -29.17
CA ARG A 245 -13.31 41.59 -30.10
C ARG A 245 -14.40 42.36 -29.37
N GLN A 246 -14.95 41.80 -28.30
CA GLN A 246 -15.94 42.49 -27.45
C GLN A 246 -15.39 43.79 -26.85
N HIS A 247 -14.12 43.80 -26.45
CA HIS A 247 -13.48 45.01 -25.93
C HIS A 247 -13.28 46.09 -27.00
N LEU A 248 -12.89 45.72 -28.22
CA LEU A 248 -12.75 46.64 -29.35
C LEU A 248 -14.11 47.20 -29.80
N GLU A 249 -15.14 46.37 -29.90
CA GLU A 249 -16.51 46.78 -30.24
C GLU A 249 -17.08 47.76 -29.20
N ALA A 250 -16.73 47.60 -27.91
CA ALA A 250 -17.12 48.53 -26.85
C ALA A 250 -16.42 49.90 -26.95
N LEU A 251 -15.20 49.95 -27.49
CA LEU A 251 -14.45 51.20 -27.69
C LEU A 251 -14.86 51.95 -28.96
N GLU A 252 -15.37 51.25 -29.98
CA GLU A 252 -15.87 51.86 -31.22
C GLU A 252 -17.33 52.35 -31.12
N GLY A 253 -18.03 51.96 -30.05
CA GLY A 253 -19.43 52.32 -29.79
C GLY A 253 -19.63 53.59 -28.94
N GLU A 254 -18.56 54.26 -28.49
CA GLU A 254 -18.56 55.56 -27.81
C GLU A 254 -18.17 56.71 -28.76
#